data_AF-A0A3Z4X6H0-F1
#
_entry.id   AF-A0A3Z4X6H0-F1
#
_cell.length_a   1.000
_cell.length_b   1.000
_cell.length_c   1.000
_cell.angle_alpha   90.00
_cell.angle_beta   90.00
_cell.angle_gamma   90.00
#
_symmetry.space_group_name_H-M   'P 1'
#
loop_
_entity.id
_entity.type
_entity.pdbx_description
1 polymer ?
#
loop_
_entity_poly.entity_id
_entity_poly.type
_entity_poly.pdbx_seq_one_letter_code
_entity_poly.pdbx_strand_id
1 'polypeptide(L)'
;MFSQAELNQVAIKGHSTDPSAITLAAHVKNNSQRIRNYFEQLNRSAGNGHLLQQVLSAIGYAGEPEYEDIEWACRRKLVQIGNALRLTSVGEYGQIFNSKFIQGQDEVISLVARPVNPDLSFRDYTPARYLYHEYTNLNWKFGDGRPRGVTVIEINLVALLWQYVKGQQHYSRGTEPIATPVYLQRHVISRMLPSYMDIAFVNIHRAIAFGKEIEPDETLRVIPVPPLQALAVKHAKGIRSKLLAANPLPGQVLNNIPLFFQHPGEEGHTALELIVFREPGQTLQNTWHQNMVNWYWALFCLQYNQGNMEKHKRTMLVDLARYVDSKVLTRLTKSFYNFIQRDLIIPLMTELEEK
;
A
#
# COMPACT_ATOMS: atom_id res chain seq x y z
N MET A 1 -6.29 -17.73 -5.37
CA MET A 1 -6.86 -17.76 -4.01
C MET A 1 -8.09 -16.87 -3.90
N PHE A 2 -7.97 -15.58 -4.18
CA PHE A 2 -9.06 -14.60 -3.98
C PHE A 2 -9.94 -14.46 -5.23
N SER A 3 -10.90 -15.38 -5.42
CA SER A 3 -11.88 -15.21 -6.50
C SER A 3 -12.90 -14.12 -6.18
N GLN A 4 -13.37 -13.36 -7.17
CA GLN A 4 -14.35 -12.30 -6.95
C GLN A 4 -15.64 -12.82 -6.29
N ALA A 5 -16.08 -14.03 -6.67
CA ALA A 5 -17.25 -14.68 -6.08
C ALA A 5 -17.09 -14.96 -4.58
N GLU A 6 -15.91 -15.45 -4.16
CA GLU A 6 -15.61 -15.70 -2.76
C GLU A 6 -15.52 -14.39 -1.96
N LEU A 7 -14.84 -13.37 -2.51
CA LEU A 7 -14.72 -12.06 -1.87
C LEU A 7 -16.09 -11.42 -1.65
N ASN A 8 -16.97 -11.46 -2.66
CA ASN A 8 -18.33 -10.96 -2.56
C ASN A 8 -19.13 -11.72 -1.50
N GLN A 9 -18.99 -13.05 -1.43
CA GLN A 9 -19.70 -13.86 -0.44
C GLN A 9 -19.28 -13.53 1.00
N VAL A 10 -17.99 -13.27 1.22
CA VAL A 10 -17.48 -12.89 2.54
C VAL A 10 -17.92 -11.47 2.93
N ALA A 11 -17.95 -10.53 1.98
CA ALA A 11 -18.44 -9.18 2.21
C ALA A 11 -19.93 -9.17 2.66
N ILE A 12 -20.77 -10.02 2.06
CA ILE A 12 -22.20 -10.11 2.37
C ILE A 12 -22.47 -10.70 3.76
N LYS A 13 -21.65 -11.64 4.24
CA LYS A 13 -21.93 -12.40 5.47
C LYS A 13 -21.79 -11.59 6.77
N GLY A 14 -21.38 -10.33 6.71
CA GLY A 14 -21.14 -9.48 7.89
C GLY A 14 -19.90 -9.93 8.69
N HIS A 15 -19.32 -9.02 9.44
CA HIS A 15 -18.17 -9.30 10.31
C HIS A 15 -18.57 -9.13 11.78
N SER A 16 -17.99 -9.96 12.66
CA SER A 16 -18.09 -9.75 14.10
C SER A 16 -17.15 -8.60 14.47
N THR A 17 -17.69 -7.44 14.84
CA THR A 17 -16.89 -6.29 15.25
C THR A 17 -16.28 -6.55 16.62
N ASP A 18 -14.96 -6.75 16.68
CA ASP A 18 -14.25 -6.89 17.96
C ASP A 18 -14.24 -5.54 18.71
N PRO A 19 -14.68 -5.46 19.98
CA PRO A 19 -14.68 -4.20 20.74
C PRO A 19 -13.30 -3.51 20.81
N SER A 20 -12.21 -4.29 20.74
CA SER A 20 -10.86 -3.74 20.73
C SER A 20 -10.51 -3.06 19.39
N ALA A 21 -11.11 -3.48 18.27
CA ALA A 21 -11.00 -2.80 16.98
C ALA A 21 -11.62 -1.40 17.01
N ILE A 22 -12.79 -1.26 17.66
CA ILE A 22 -13.49 0.03 17.81
C ILE A 22 -12.61 1.02 18.59
N THR A 23 -11.99 0.55 19.66
CA THR A 23 -11.10 1.37 20.50
C THR A 23 -9.86 1.82 19.71
N LEU A 24 -9.23 0.91 18.96
CA LEU A 24 -8.10 1.21 18.08
C LEU A 24 -8.48 2.25 17.02
N ALA A 25 -9.59 2.05 16.31
CA ALA A 25 -10.07 2.97 15.28
C ALA A 25 -10.33 4.37 15.84
N ALA A 26 -10.91 4.47 17.05
CA ALA A 26 -11.13 5.74 17.73
C ALA A 26 -9.80 6.47 18.03
N HIS A 27 -8.79 5.74 18.54
CA HIS A 27 -7.47 6.33 18.80
C HIS A 27 -6.78 6.79 17.52
N VAL A 28 -6.87 6.03 16.43
CA VAL A 28 -6.29 6.40 15.14
C VAL A 28 -6.99 7.63 14.56
N LYS A 29 -8.33 7.64 14.52
CA LYS A 29 -9.13 8.77 14.00
C LYS A 29 -8.88 10.07 14.76
N ASN A 30 -8.85 10.01 16.10
CA ASN A 30 -8.63 11.18 16.94
C ASN A 30 -7.24 11.82 16.76
N ASN A 31 -6.23 11.02 16.39
CA ASN A 31 -4.87 11.52 16.18
C ASN A 31 -4.58 11.86 14.72
N SER A 32 -5.26 11.23 13.76
CA SER A 32 -5.08 11.46 12.32
C SER A 32 -5.16 12.95 11.97
N GLN A 33 -6.19 13.66 12.44
CA GLN A 33 -6.33 15.09 12.15
C GLN A 33 -5.22 15.95 12.78
N ARG A 34 -4.81 15.63 14.01
CA ARG A 34 -3.73 16.35 14.71
C ARG A 34 -2.40 16.19 13.97
N ILE A 35 -2.12 14.97 13.52
CA ILE A 35 -0.91 14.62 12.79
C ILE A 35 -0.91 15.23 11.39
N ARG A 36 -2.06 15.21 10.71
CA ARG A 36 -2.28 15.93 9.45
C ARG A 36 -1.96 17.42 9.60
N ASN A 37 -2.52 18.08 10.61
CA ASN A 37 -2.26 19.50 10.88
C ASN A 37 -0.78 19.75 11.17
N TYR A 38 -0.12 18.87 11.91
CA TYR A 38 1.32 18.96 12.17
C TYR A 38 2.15 18.89 10.89
N PHE A 39 1.90 17.90 10.02
CA PHE A 39 2.62 17.79 8.74
C PHE A 39 2.31 18.95 7.78
N GLU A 40 1.10 19.50 7.83
CA GLU A 40 0.72 20.69 7.06
C GLU A 40 1.47 21.96 7.50
N GLN A 41 1.94 22.03 8.75
CA GLN A 41 2.73 23.15 9.29
C GLN A 41 4.23 22.98 9.08
N LEU A 42 4.71 21.76 8.79
CA LEU A 42 6.13 21.52 8.59
C LEU A 42 6.63 22.16 7.28
N ASN A 43 7.74 22.89 7.36
CA ASN A 43 8.52 23.38 6.21
C ASN A 43 9.61 22.37 5.80
N ARG A 44 9.29 21.07 5.85
CA ARG A 44 10.19 20.02 5.35
C ARG A 44 10.07 19.91 3.83
N SER A 45 11.20 19.67 3.18
CA SER A 45 11.28 19.45 1.73
C SER A 45 11.48 17.96 1.46
N ALA A 46 10.88 17.46 0.37
CA ALA A 46 11.15 16.12 -0.16
C ALA A 46 12.57 16.00 -0.78
N GLY A 47 13.29 17.11 -0.87
CA GLY A 47 14.57 17.22 -1.59
C GLY A 47 14.37 17.63 -3.05
N ASN A 48 15.34 18.38 -3.58
CA ASN A 48 15.34 18.75 -4.99
C ASN A 48 15.55 17.52 -5.86
N GLY A 49 14.76 17.39 -6.94
CA GLY A 49 14.87 16.25 -7.85
C GLY A 49 14.26 14.96 -7.30
N HIS A 50 13.42 15.04 -6.27
CA HIS A 50 12.63 13.90 -5.81
C HIS A 50 11.82 13.28 -6.95
N LEU A 51 11.58 11.96 -6.92
CA LEU A 51 10.91 11.25 -8.02
C LEU A 51 9.57 11.88 -8.41
N LEU A 52 8.73 12.22 -7.42
CA LEU A 52 7.44 12.88 -7.66
C LEU A 52 7.59 14.23 -8.40
N GLN A 53 8.68 14.96 -8.16
CA GLN A 53 8.97 16.19 -8.89
C GLN A 53 9.32 15.86 -10.35
N GLN A 54 10.15 14.84 -10.58
CA GLN A 54 10.49 14.38 -11.93
C GLN A 54 9.25 13.92 -12.70
N VAL A 55 8.33 13.19 -12.04
CA VAL A 55 7.04 12.78 -12.62
C VAL A 55 6.22 14.00 -13.03
N LEU A 56 6.02 14.98 -12.14
CA LEU A 56 5.30 16.21 -12.45
C LEU A 56 5.92 16.96 -13.64
N SER A 57 7.25 17.11 -13.65
CA SER A 57 7.98 17.76 -14.74
C SER A 57 7.85 17.01 -16.07
N ALA A 58 7.84 15.68 -16.06
CA ALA A 58 7.71 14.87 -17.27
C ALA A 58 6.31 14.95 -17.92
N ILE A 59 5.26 15.20 -17.12
CA ILE A 59 3.93 15.45 -17.68
C ILE A 59 3.91 16.79 -18.44
N GLY A 60 4.67 17.79 -17.96
CA GLY A 60 4.92 19.04 -18.71
C GLY A 60 3.65 19.79 -19.06
N TYR A 61 2.74 19.96 -18.10
CA TYR A 61 1.49 20.68 -18.29
C TYR A 61 1.68 22.18 -17.99
N ALA A 62 1.24 23.05 -18.90
CA ALA A 62 1.28 24.51 -18.75
C ALA A 62 -0.09 25.10 -19.12
N GLY A 63 -0.68 25.92 -18.22
CA GLY A 63 -1.97 26.57 -18.42
C GLY A 63 -2.89 26.51 -17.19
N GLU A 64 -4.14 26.99 -17.35
CA GLU A 64 -5.25 26.71 -16.43
C GLU A 64 -6.07 25.52 -16.98
N PRO A 65 -5.72 24.26 -16.63
CA PRO A 65 -6.36 23.07 -17.19
C PRO A 65 -7.79 22.89 -16.71
N GLU A 66 -8.64 22.39 -17.60
CA GLU A 66 -9.80 21.61 -17.21
C GLU A 66 -9.39 20.19 -16.80
N TYR A 67 -10.23 19.54 -15.97
CA TYR A 67 -9.95 18.20 -15.47
C TYR A 67 -9.80 17.17 -16.61
N GLU A 68 -10.65 17.26 -17.65
CA GLU A 68 -10.63 16.35 -18.79
C GLU A 68 -9.30 16.41 -19.56
N ASP A 69 -8.73 17.60 -19.73
CA ASP A 69 -7.43 17.80 -20.37
C ASP A 69 -6.30 17.12 -19.59
N ILE A 70 -6.34 17.24 -18.26
CA ILE A 70 -5.36 16.60 -17.37
C ILE A 70 -5.49 15.08 -17.43
N GLU A 71 -6.71 14.56 -17.34
CA GLU A 71 -6.95 13.12 -17.41
C GLU A 71 -6.41 12.56 -18.72
N TRP A 72 -6.74 13.19 -19.84
CA TRP A 72 -6.31 12.75 -21.15
C TRP A 72 -4.79 12.88 -21.36
N ALA A 73 -4.17 13.97 -20.89
CA ALA A 73 -2.72 14.15 -20.93
C ALA A 73 -1.99 13.07 -20.12
N CYS A 74 -2.47 12.76 -18.92
CA CYS A 74 -1.87 11.73 -18.06
C CYS A 74 -1.97 10.34 -18.68
N ARG A 75 -3.15 9.98 -19.23
CA ARG A 75 -3.35 8.68 -19.89
C ARG A 75 -2.41 8.49 -21.09
N ARG A 76 -2.24 9.52 -21.93
CA ARG A 76 -1.33 9.46 -23.09
C ARG A 76 0.13 9.36 -22.70
N LYS A 77 0.55 10.08 -21.67
CA LYS A 77 1.95 10.13 -21.24
C LYS A 77 2.36 8.99 -20.29
N LEU A 78 1.41 8.20 -19.80
CA LEU A 78 1.66 7.13 -18.81
C LEU A 78 2.82 6.21 -19.20
N VAL A 79 2.77 5.62 -20.40
CA VAL A 79 3.80 4.69 -20.90
C VAL A 79 5.12 5.41 -21.11
N GLN A 80 5.09 6.62 -21.68
CA GLN A 80 6.29 7.42 -21.94
C GLN A 80 7.03 7.78 -20.64
N ILE A 81 6.29 8.23 -19.62
CA ILE A 81 6.85 8.58 -18.30
C ILE A 81 7.36 7.32 -17.60
N GLY A 82 6.58 6.23 -17.65
CA GLY A 82 6.98 4.94 -17.09
C GLY A 82 8.31 4.46 -17.65
N ASN A 83 8.48 4.48 -18.96
CA ASN A 83 9.73 4.09 -19.63
C ASN A 83 10.88 5.05 -19.30
N ALA A 84 10.65 6.36 -19.39
CA ALA A 84 11.69 7.37 -19.17
C ALA A 84 12.24 7.35 -17.75
N LEU A 85 11.37 7.13 -16.76
CA LEU A 85 11.75 7.08 -15.35
C LEU A 85 12.00 5.65 -14.85
N ARG A 86 11.84 4.64 -15.70
CA ARG A 86 11.94 3.20 -15.36
C ARG A 86 11.01 2.78 -14.22
N LEU A 87 9.79 3.30 -14.23
CA LEU A 87 8.73 2.94 -13.30
C LEU A 87 7.94 1.74 -13.85
N THR A 88 7.45 0.89 -12.95
CA THR A 88 6.56 -0.20 -13.35
C THR A 88 5.28 0.39 -13.92
N SER A 89 4.96 0.07 -15.17
CA SER A 89 3.84 0.68 -15.88
C SER A 89 3.39 -0.20 -17.05
N VAL A 90 2.46 0.31 -17.87
CA VAL A 90 2.01 -0.41 -19.07
C VAL A 90 3.15 -0.53 -20.08
N GLY A 91 3.73 -1.73 -20.19
CA GLY A 91 4.82 -2.02 -21.13
C GLY A 91 6.24 -1.97 -20.55
N GLU A 92 6.40 -1.70 -19.25
CA GLU A 92 7.71 -1.66 -18.57
C GLU A 92 7.62 -2.34 -17.20
N TYR A 93 8.53 -3.28 -16.94
CA TYR A 93 8.61 -3.98 -15.66
C TYR A 93 9.06 -3.04 -14.54
N GLY A 94 9.82 -2.01 -14.91
CA GLY A 94 10.40 -1.04 -14.00
C GLY A 94 11.71 -1.53 -13.38
N GLN A 95 12.44 -0.61 -12.75
CA GLN A 95 13.60 -0.94 -11.94
C GLN A 95 13.25 -0.89 -10.45
N ILE A 96 14.10 -1.51 -9.64
CA ILE A 96 14.03 -1.36 -8.18
C ILE A 96 14.73 -0.06 -7.80
N PHE A 97 14.00 0.80 -7.10
CA PHE A 97 14.54 2.02 -6.53
C PHE A 97 15.03 1.75 -5.11
N ASN A 98 15.96 2.57 -4.62
CA ASN A 98 16.36 2.53 -3.24
C ASN A 98 16.17 3.90 -2.60
N SER A 99 15.53 3.94 -1.43
CA SER A 99 15.41 5.12 -0.59
C SER A 99 14.76 6.35 -1.25
N LYS A 100 13.77 6.19 -2.14
CA LYS A 100 13.01 7.33 -2.67
C LYS A 100 11.95 7.80 -1.68
N PHE A 101 11.29 6.88 -0.99
CA PHE A 101 10.25 7.22 0.01
C PHE A 101 10.64 6.80 1.43
N ILE A 102 11.21 5.61 1.59
CA ILE A 102 11.66 5.07 2.87
C ILE A 102 13.15 4.73 2.79
N GLN A 103 13.93 5.32 3.68
CA GLN A 103 15.37 5.09 3.73
C GLN A 103 15.70 3.59 3.90
N GLY A 104 16.63 3.10 3.08
CA GLY A 104 17.13 1.72 3.11
C GLY A 104 16.20 0.68 2.49
N GLN A 105 15.08 1.08 1.88
CA GLN A 105 14.12 0.15 1.28
C GLN A 105 14.35 -0.06 -0.21
N ASP A 106 14.18 -1.30 -0.66
CA ASP A 106 14.01 -1.62 -2.08
C ASP A 106 12.55 -1.36 -2.46
N GLU A 107 12.34 -0.44 -3.40
CA GLU A 107 11.04 0.13 -3.73
C GLU A 107 10.65 -0.20 -5.16
N VAL A 108 9.50 -0.86 -5.30
CA VAL A 108 8.78 -1.01 -6.56
C VAL A 108 7.79 0.13 -6.68
N ILE A 109 7.93 0.94 -7.72
CA ILE A 109 7.11 2.13 -7.92
C ILE A 109 6.29 1.95 -9.18
N SER A 110 4.99 1.76 -8.97
CA SER A 110 3.99 1.53 -10.01
C SER A 110 3.29 2.82 -10.40
N LEU A 111 3.08 3.01 -11.70
CA LEU A 111 2.44 4.18 -12.27
C LEU A 111 1.10 3.79 -12.91
N VAL A 112 0.05 4.51 -12.52
CA VAL A 112 -1.30 4.36 -13.07
C VAL A 112 -1.87 5.72 -13.45
N ALA A 113 -2.87 5.74 -14.32
CA ALA A 113 -3.63 6.94 -14.68
C ALA A 113 -5.13 6.64 -14.58
N ARG A 114 -5.65 6.65 -13.34
CA ARG A 114 -7.06 6.37 -13.05
C ARG A 114 -7.82 7.68 -12.81
N PRO A 115 -9.06 7.82 -13.32
CA PRO A 115 -9.86 9.00 -13.06
C PRO A 115 -10.10 9.19 -11.57
N VAL A 116 -10.28 10.44 -11.14
CA VAL A 116 -10.57 10.82 -9.76
C VAL A 116 -11.75 11.77 -9.71
N ASN A 117 -12.40 11.88 -8.55
CA ASN A 117 -13.43 12.91 -8.36
C ASN A 117 -12.77 14.31 -8.43
N PRO A 118 -13.11 15.16 -9.41
CA PRO A 118 -12.49 16.48 -9.60
C PRO A 118 -12.88 17.50 -8.52
N ASP A 119 -13.99 17.27 -7.83
CA ASP A 119 -14.61 18.22 -6.90
C ASP A 119 -14.01 18.18 -5.49
N LEU A 120 -13.19 17.16 -5.19
CA LEU A 120 -12.52 17.05 -3.89
C LEU A 120 -11.61 18.25 -3.63
N SER A 121 -11.47 18.62 -2.35
CA SER A 121 -10.43 19.57 -1.96
C SER A 121 -9.06 19.04 -2.37
N PHE A 122 -8.15 19.91 -2.79
CA PHE A 122 -6.78 19.49 -3.14
C PHE A 122 -6.09 18.79 -1.96
N ARG A 123 -6.51 19.09 -0.72
CA ARG A 123 -5.96 18.49 0.48
C ARG A 123 -6.42 17.04 0.70
N ASP A 124 -7.47 16.59 0.02
CA ASP A 124 -8.09 15.28 0.25
C ASP A 124 -7.70 14.23 -0.81
N TYR A 125 -6.97 14.62 -1.87
CA TYR A 125 -6.38 13.65 -2.77
C TYR A 125 -5.25 12.86 -2.10
N THR A 126 -5.17 11.58 -2.47
CA THR A 126 -4.08 10.68 -2.09
C THR A 126 -3.45 10.14 -3.38
N PRO A 127 -2.56 10.92 -4.02
CA PRO A 127 -2.05 10.57 -5.35
C PRO A 127 -0.98 9.47 -5.33
N ALA A 128 -0.39 9.21 -4.17
CA ALA A 128 0.54 8.11 -3.95
C ALA A 128 0.09 7.33 -2.71
N ARG A 129 0.22 6.01 -2.74
CA ARG A 129 -0.08 5.14 -1.61
C ARG A 129 0.83 3.92 -1.57
N TYR A 130 0.99 3.35 -0.38
CA TYR A 130 1.62 2.04 -0.23
C TYR A 130 0.59 0.97 -0.59
N LEU A 131 1.01 0.00 -1.39
CA LEU A 131 0.29 -1.25 -1.62
C LEU A 131 0.83 -2.37 -0.71
N TYR A 132 2.10 -2.27 -0.34
CA TYR A 132 2.77 -3.21 0.56
C TYR A 132 4.03 -2.59 1.16
N HIS A 133 4.37 -2.97 2.39
CA HIS A 133 5.70 -2.81 3.00
C HIS A 133 5.85 -3.83 4.13
N GLU A 134 7.05 -3.97 4.71
CA GLU A 134 7.35 -4.96 5.76
C GLU A 134 7.22 -4.44 7.20
N TYR A 135 7.22 -3.12 7.39
CA TYR A 135 7.22 -2.53 8.72
C TYR A 135 5.93 -2.75 9.51
N THR A 136 6.06 -2.76 10.84
CA THR A 136 4.96 -2.95 11.81
C THR A 136 4.71 -1.73 12.69
N ASN A 137 5.41 -0.62 12.48
CA ASN A 137 5.35 0.54 13.37
C ASN A 137 4.07 1.36 13.15
N LEU A 138 3.42 1.72 14.25
CA LEU A 138 2.16 2.50 14.28
C LEU A 138 2.37 3.90 14.85
N ASN A 139 3.60 4.37 14.87
CA ASN A 139 4.00 5.67 15.42
C ASN A 139 3.93 6.83 14.41
N TRP A 140 3.23 6.67 13.28
CA TRP A 140 3.05 7.72 12.27
C TRP A 140 4.36 8.23 11.64
N LYS A 141 5.36 7.36 11.55
CA LYS A 141 6.64 7.59 10.89
C LYS A 141 6.82 6.56 9.78
N PHE A 142 7.40 6.97 8.66
CA PHE A 142 7.81 6.04 7.61
C PHE A 142 9.11 5.35 7.99
N GLY A 143 9.04 4.03 8.18
CA GLY A 143 10.14 3.20 8.65
C GLY A 143 10.74 3.66 9.99
N ASP A 144 11.82 2.99 10.37
CA ASP A 144 12.61 3.26 11.56
C ASP A 144 14.07 3.61 11.21
N GLY A 145 14.39 3.74 9.91
CA GLY A 145 15.74 3.99 9.41
C GLY A 145 16.57 2.73 9.18
N ARG A 146 16.04 1.54 9.45
CA ARG A 146 16.71 0.26 9.17
C ARG A 146 16.26 -0.28 7.81
N PRO A 147 17.19 -0.72 6.95
CA PRO A 147 16.83 -1.37 5.68
C PRO A 147 16.10 -2.68 5.96
N ARG A 148 14.92 -2.85 5.34
CA ARG A 148 14.01 -3.97 5.63
C ARG A 148 13.15 -4.36 4.43
N GLY A 149 13.65 -5.29 3.63
CA GLY A 149 12.85 -5.91 2.60
C GLY A 149 12.37 -4.96 1.52
N VAL A 150 11.10 -5.10 1.16
CA VAL A 150 10.54 -4.49 -0.04
C VAL A 150 9.32 -3.64 0.25
N THR A 151 9.16 -2.61 -0.55
CA THR A 151 8.01 -1.72 -0.49
C THR A 151 7.42 -1.57 -1.89
N VAL A 152 6.09 -1.64 -2.00
CA VAL A 152 5.36 -1.44 -3.26
C VAL A 152 4.53 -0.18 -3.12
N ILE A 153 4.76 0.76 -4.02
CA ILE A 153 4.12 2.08 -4.03
C ILE A 153 3.38 2.24 -5.35
N GLU A 154 2.19 2.79 -5.30
CA GLU A 154 1.41 3.16 -6.48
C GLU A 154 1.27 4.68 -6.54
N ILE A 155 1.51 5.25 -7.71
CA ILE A 155 1.33 6.67 -8.02
C ILE A 155 0.26 6.80 -9.11
N ASN A 156 -0.82 7.49 -8.80
CA ASN A 156 -1.84 7.88 -9.78
C ASN A 156 -1.51 9.25 -10.38
N LEU A 157 -1.13 9.28 -11.66
CA LEU A 157 -0.75 10.49 -12.39
C LEU A 157 -1.86 11.55 -12.41
N VAL A 158 -3.10 11.13 -12.65
CA VAL A 158 -4.24 12.05 -12.74
C VAL A 158 -4.44 12.75 -11.41
N ALA A 159 -4.47 11.96 -10.32
CA ALA A 159 -4.57 12.48 -8.96
C ALA A 159 -3.40 13.43 -8.63
N LEU A 160 -2.17 13.04 -8.96
CA LEU A 160 -0.96 13.82 -8.64
C LEU A 160 -0.98 15.18 -9.33
N LEU A 161 -1.25 15.21 -10.63
CA LEU A 161 -1.25 16.46 -11.39
C LEU A 161 -2.44 17.33 -11.03
N TRP A 162 -3.63 16.77 -10.92
CA TRP A 162 -4.84 17.54 -10.56
C TRP A 162 -4.72 18.15 -9.17
N GLN A 163 -4.24 17.38 -8.19
CA GLN A 163 -3.95 17.87 -6.86
C GLN A 163 -2.95 19.03 -6.90
N TYR A 164 -1.84 18.85 -7.63
CA TYR A 164 -0.78 19.84 -7.75
C TYR A 164 -1.30 21.15 -8.35
N VAL A 165 -2.08 21.10 -9.43
CA VAL A 165 -2.66 22.30 -10.05
C VAL A 165 -3.58 23.05 -9.10
N LYS A 166 -4.55 22.36 -8.46
CA LYS A 166 -5.44 23.00 -7.48
C LYS A 166 -4.66 23.58 -6.30
N GLY A 167 -3.61 22.89 -5.86
CA GLY A 167 -2.70 23.35 -4.83
C GLY A 167 -1.95 24.63 -5.24
N GLN A 168 -1.38 24.66 -6.45
CA GLN A 168 -0.70 25.85 -6.97
C GLN A 168 -1.66 27.03 -7.11
N GLN A 169 -2.88 26.82 -7.58
CA GLN A 169 -3.92 27.86 -7.62
C GLN A 169 -4.26 28.39 -6.22
N HIS A 170 -4.34 27.51 -5.22
CA HIS A 170 -4.58 27.91 -3.83
C HIS A 170 -3.43 28.77 -3.27
N TYR A 171 -2.19 28.34 -3.44
CA TYR A 171 -1.02 29.04 -2.88
C TYR A 171 -0.64 30.31 -3.65
N SER A 172 -0.87 30.35 -4.98
CA SER A 172 -0.65 31.55 -5.79
C SER A 172 -1.66 32.66 -5.50
N ARG A 173 -2.90 32.31 -5.14
CA ARG A 173 -3.92 33.27 -4.68
C ARG A 173 -3.76 33.67 -3.21
N GLY A 174 -2.96 32.93 -2.45
CA GLY A 174 -2.68 33.18 -1.03
C GLY A 174 -1.48 34.11 -0.79
N THR A 175 -1.16 34.34 0.47
CA THR A 175 0.00 35.17 0.89
C THR A 175 1.30 34.39 1.01
N GLU A 176 1.27 33.06 0.86
CA GLU A 176 2.43 32.17 1.05
C GLU A 176 2.67 31.32 -0.21
N PRO A 177 3.59 31.71 -1.10
CA PRO A 177 4.00 30.84 -2.19
C PRO A 177 4.71 29.59 -1.63
N ILE A 178 4.46 28.43 -2.23
CA ILE A 178 5.05 27.16 -1.80
C ILE A 178 5.95 26.57 -2.90
N ALA A 179 7.19 26.24 -2.55
CA ALA A 179 8.09 25.54 -3.45
C ALA A 179 7.61 24.09 -3.68
N THR A 180 7.73 23.58 -4.91
CA THR A 180 7.29 22.23 -5.30
C THR A 180 7.81 21.12 -4.37
N PRO A 181 9.09 21.08 -3.97
CA PRO A 181 9.58 20.04 -3.05
C PRO A 181 8.93 20.08 -1.67
N VAL A 182 8.57 21.27 -1.17
CA VAL A 182 7.84 21.45 0.10
C VAL A 182 6.38 21.03 -0.06
N TYR A 183 5.75 21.42 -1.17
CA TYR A 183 4.40 20.98 -1.52
C TYR A 183 4.29 19.46 -1.55
N LEU A 184 5.21 18.78 -2.23
CA LEU A 184 5.25 17.33 -2.35
C LEU A 184 5.38 16.66 -0.98
N GLN A 185 6.28 17.15 -0.13
CA GLN A 185 6.41 16.60 1.23
C GLN A 185 5.13 16.78 2.04
N ARG A 186 4.53 17.98 1.95
CA ARG A 186 3.40 18.41 2.78
C ARG A 186 2.08 17.77 2.37
N HIS A 187 1.82 17.64 1.07
CA HIS A 187 0.51 17.27 0.53
C HIS A 187 0.49 15.98 -0.28
N VAL A 188 1.65 15.39 -0.57
CA VAL A 188 1.73 14.09 -1.27
C VAL A 188 2.33 13.02 -0.38
N ILE A 189 3.58 13.19 0.09
CA ILE A 189 4.29 12.15 0.84
C ILE A 189 3.62 11.91 2.20
N SER A 190 3.27 12.97 2.93
CA SER A 190 2.53 12.85 4.19
C SER A 190 1.17 12.13 4.02
N ARG A 191 0.56 12.21 2.84
CA ARG A 191 -0.72 11.55 2.51
C ARG A 191 -0.60 10.05 2.29
N MET A 192 0.61 9.52 2.25
CA MET A 192 0.84 8.09 2.18
C MET A 192 0.71 7.42 3.57
N LEU A 193 0.75 8.20 4.67
CA LEU A 193 0.68 7.69 6.04
C LEU A 193 -0.56 6.82 6.33
N PRO A 194 -1.78 7.17 5.89
CA PRO A 194 -2.95 6.30 6.03
C PRO A 194 -2.72 4.88 5.51
N SER A 195 -2.32 4.74 4.23
CA SER A 195 -2.06 3.42 3.64
C SER A 195 -0.91 2.67 4.32
N TYR A 196 0.12 3.41 4.78
CA TYR A 196 1.22 2.83 5.55
C TYR A 196 0.73 2.27 6.89
N MET A 197 -0.07 3.04 7.63
CA MET A 197 -0.56 2.65 8.95
C MET A 197 -1.48 1.44 8.89
N ASP A 198 -2.34 1.36 7.87
CA ASP A 198 -3.19 0.20 7.62
C ASP A 198 -2.36 -1.06 7.33
N ILE A 199 -1.36 -0.97 6.45
CA ILE A 199 -0.48 -2.10 6.15
C ILE A 199 0.37 -2.48 7.37
N ALA A 200 0.90 -1.50 8.13
CA ALA A 200 1.63 -1.75 9.36
C ALA A 200 0.80 -2.52 10.40
N PHE A 201 -0.49 -2.18 10.50
CA PHE A 201 -1.42 -2.89 11.38
C PHE A 201 -1.65 -4.33 10.92
N VAL A 202 -1.86 -4.56 9.62
CA VAL A 202 -1.95 -5.92 9.06
C VAL A 202 -0.63 -6.69 9.24
N ASN A 203 0.52 -6.02 9.16
CA ASN A 203 1.81 -6.64 9.39
C ASN A 203 2.02 -7.10 10.84
N ILE A 204 1.42 -6.43 11.84
CA ILE A 204 1.39 -6.94 13.22
C ILE A 204 0.63 -8.27 13.29
N HIS A 205 -0.51 -8.38 12.59
CA HIS A 205 -1.25 -9.64 12.48
C HIS A 205 -0.42 -10.73 11.81
N ARG A 206 0.29 -10.38 10.72
CA ARG A 206 1.21 -11.30 10.03
C ARG A 206 2.32 -11.76 10.95
N ALA A 207 3.03 -10.84 11.60
CA ALA A 207 4.11 -11.17 12.51
C ALA A 207 3.66 -12.17 13.59
N ILE A 208 2.48 -11.97 14.18
CA ILE A 208 1.92 -12.90 15.17
C ILE A 208 1.54 -14.25 14.56
N ALA A 209 1.01 -14.29 13.33
CA ALA A 209 0.69 -15.54 12.65
C ALA A 209 1.95 -16.39 12.41
N PHE A 210 3.03 -15.76 11.92
CA PHE A 210 4.32 -16.40 11.64
C PHE A 210 5.22 -16.58 12.88
N GLY A 211 4.78 -16.15 14.07
CA GLY A 211 5.61 -16.18 15.28
C GLY A 211 6.85 -15.29 15.21
N LYS A 212 6.84 -14.24 14.38
CA LYS A 212 7.93 -13.26 14.24
C LYS A 212 7.85 -12.19 15.33
N GLU A 213 9.01 -11.65 15.68
CA GLU A 213 9.11 -10.52 16.60
C GLU A 213 8.49 -9.24 16.00
N ILE A 214 7.83 -8.46 16.84
CA ILE A 214 7.26 -7.16 16.48
C ILE A 214 8.15 -6.10 17.09
N GLU A 215 8.69 -5.22 16.25
CA GLU A 215 9.61 -4.17 16.70
C GLU A 215 8.89 -3.11 17.50
N PRO A 216 9.48 -2.62 18.60
CA PRO A 216 8.86 -1.58 19.41
C PRO A 216 8.72 -0.27 18.63
N ASP A 217 7.58 0.41 18.80
CA ASP A 217 7.37 1.74 18.27
C ASP A 217 8.37 2.74 18.87
N GLU A 218 9.08 3.49 18.02
CA GLU A 218 9.87 4.63 18.49
C GLU A 218 8.95 5.73 19.01
N THR A 219 9.28 6.29 20.17
CA THR A 219 8.51 7.39 20.76
C THR A 219 8.74 8.68 19.99
N LEU A 220 7.69 9.20 19.36
CA LEU A 220 7.71 10.56 18.83
C LEU A 220 7.63 11.55 19.99
N ARG A 221 8.70 12.34 20.19
CA ARG A 221 8.74 13.38 21.24
C ARG A 221 7.77 14.54 21.00
N VAL A 222 7.33 14.72 19.75
CA VAL A 222 6.62 15.94 19.30
C VAL A 222 5.10 15.78 19.33
N ILE A 223 4.59 14.56 19.15
CA ILE A 223 3.16 14.26 19.15
C ILE A 223 2.93 13.09 20.09
N PRO A 224 2.08 13.23 21.12
CA PRO A 224 1.73 12.11 21.97
C PRO A 224 0.95 11.08 21.12
N VAL A 225 1.61 9.96 20.81
CA VAL A 225 0.97 8.84 20.13
C VAL A 225 0.41 7.90 21.19
N PRO A 226 -0.88 7.49 21.11
CA PRO A 226 -1.41 6.46 21.99
C PRO A 226 -0.60 5.16 21.84
N PRO A 227 -0.66 4.23 22.81
CA PRO A 227 0.06 2.95 22.74
C PRO A 227 -0.58 1.99 21.72
N LEU A 228 -0.65 2.42 20.46
CA LEU A 228 -1.33 1.74 19.35
C LEU A 228 -0.77 0.34 19.14
N GLN A 229 0.54 0.18 19.21
CA GLN A 229 1.16 -1.12 19.10
C GLN A 229 0.70 -2.11 20.17
N ALA A 230 0.72 -1.75 21.45
CA ALA A 230 0.30 -2.66 22.52
C ALA A 230 -1.16 -3.11 22.34
N LEU A 231 -2.03 -2.17 21.95
CA LEU A 231 -3.43 -2.44 21.64
C LEU A 231 -3.56 -3.35 20.40
N ALA A 232 -2.80 -3.08 19.34
CA ALA A 232 -2.80 -3.85 18.11
C ALA A 232 -2.30 -5.29 18.33
N VAL A 233 -1.24 -5.48 19.12
CA VAL A 233 -0.73 -6.81 19.49
C VAL A 233 -1.77 -7.60 20.28
N LYS A 234 -2.45 -6.96 21.24
CA LYS A 234 -3.53 -7.60 22.00
C LYS A 234 -4.68 -8.02 21.07
N HIS A 235 -5.11 -7.13 20.17
CA HIS A 235 -6.14 -7.41 19.17
C HIS A 235 -5.73 -8.58 18.27
N ALA A 236 -4.54 -8.53 17.69
CA ALA A 236 -4.02 -9.54 16.76
C ALA A 236 -3.90 -10.93 17.40
N LYS A 237 -3.47 -11.02 18.67
CA LYS A 237 -3.48 -12.28 19.42
C LYS A 237 -4.91 -12.82 19.61
N GLY A 238 -5.87 -11.96 19.94
CA GLY A 238 -7.28 -12.34 20.08
C GLY A 238 -7.88 -12.86 18.77
N ILE A 239 -7.65 -12.16 17.67
CA ILE A 239 -8.10 -12.58 16.33
C ILE A 239 -7.43 -13.89 15.91
N ARG A 240 -6.12 -14.07 16.16
CA ARG A 240 -5.42 -15.32 15.84
C ARG A 240 -6.08 -16.52 16.53
N SER A 241 -6.39 -16.43 17.82
CA SER A 241 -7.06 -17.51 18.55
C SER A 241 -8.44 -17.83 17.97
N LYS A 242 -9.22 -16.81 17.58
CA LYS A 242 -10.53 -16.99 16.94
C LYS A 242 -10.41 -17.68 15.57
N LEU A 243 -9.49 -17.22 14.73
CA LEU A 243 -9.28 -17.77 13.39
C LEU A 243 -8.79 -19.23 13.45
N LEU A 244 -7.85 -19.56 14.34
CA LEU A 244 -7.39 -20.94 14.51
C LEU A 244 -8.49 -21.88 15.03
N ALA A 245 -9.53 -21.38 15.70
CA ALA A 245 -10.66 -22.22 16.12
C ALA A 245 -11.72 -22.40 15.02
N ALA A 246 -11.78 -21.50 14.04
CA ALA A 246 -12.88 -21.39 13.09
C ALA A 246 -12.65 -22.09 11.74
N ASN A 247 -11.42 -22.54 11.45
CA ASN A 247 -11.02 -23.07 10.13
C ASN A 247 -11.49 -22.17 8.96
N PRO A 248 -11.01 -20.91 8.88
CA PRO A 248 -11.58 -19.90 8.01
C PRO A 248 -11.26 -20.14 6.53
N LEU A 249 -12.07 -19.55 5.65
CA LEU A 249 -11.70 -19.30 4.26
C LEU A 249 -10.73 -18.10 4.16
N PRO A 250 -9.94 -18.01 3.07
CA PRO A 250 -8.99 -16.90 2.86
C PRO A 250 -9.61 -15.52 3.03
N GLY A 251 -10.78 -15.29 2.42
CA GLY A 251 -11.47 -14.01 2.57
C GLY A 251 -11.88 -13.72 4.01
N GLN A 252 -12.25 -14.73 4.80
CA GLN A 252 -12.63 -14.54 6.20
C GLN A 252 -11.44 -14.12 7.07
N VAL A 253 -10.23 -14.63 6.80
CA VAL A 253 -9.02 -14.18 7.52
C VAL A 253 -8.84 -12.67 7.37
N LEU A 254 -8.84 -12.18 6.13
CA LEU A 254 -8.65 -10.76 5.84
C LEU A 254 -9.83 -9.89 6.32
N ASN A 255 -11.06 -10.40 6.25
CA ASN A 255 -12.24 -9.65 6.68
C ASN A 255 -12.30 -9.43 8.20
N ASN A 256 -11.59 -10.25 9.00
CA ASN A 256 -11.52 -10.09 10.46
C ASN A 256 -10.47 -9.06 10.90
N ILE A 257 -9.71 -8.48 9.97
CA ILE A 257 -8.67 -7.49 10.27
C ILE A 257 -9.18 -6.14 9.80
N PRO A 258 -9.45 -5.19 10.71
CA PRO A 258 -9.95 -3.88 10.33
C PRO A 258 -8.85 -3.04 9.65
N LEU A 259 -9.29 -2.13 8.79
CA LEU A 259 -8.52 -0.98 8.31
C LEU A 259 -9.12 0.29 8.92
N PHE A 260 -8.27 1.25 9.24
CA PHE A 260 -8.66 2.45 9.96
C PHE A 260 -8.97 3.63 9.02
N PHE A 261 -8.43 3.61 7.81
CA PHE A 261 -8.60 4.69 6.85
C PHE A 261 -9.46 4.23 5.67
N GLN A 262 -10.29 5.13 5.16
CA GLN A 262 -11.04 4.90 3.94
C GLN A 262 -10.23 5.44 2.76
N HIS A 263 -10.13 4.64 1.70
CA HIS A 263 -9.60 5.09 0.42
C HIS A 263 -10.73 5.23 -0.61
N PRO A 264 -10.57 6.10 -1.63
CA PRO A 264 -11.59 6.25 -2.67
C PRO A 264 -11.88 4.94 -3.40
N GLY A 265 -13.15 4.53 -3.45
CA GLY A 265 -13.59 3.29 -4.11
C GLY A 265 -13.52 2.03 -3.23
N GLU A 266 -13.18 2.19 -1.95
CA GLU A 266 -13.17 1.15 -0.92
C GLU A 266 -14.40 1.36 -0.01
N GLU A 267 -15.31 0.38 0.04
CA GLU A 267 -16.56 0.42 0.83
C GLU A 267 -16.46 -0.36 2.15
N GLY A 268 -15.50 -1.27 2.22
CA GLY A 268 -15.15 -2.01 3.42
C GLY A 268 -14.28 -1.19 4.36
N HIS A 269 -13.98 -1.81 5.49
CA HIS A 269 -13.03 -1.29 6.47
C HIS A 269 -12.15 -2.44 6.93
N THR A 270 -11.72 -3.30 6.00
CA THR A 270 -11.06 -4.56 6.33
C THR A 270 -9.94 -4.90 5.35
N ALA A 271 -9.00 -5.73 5.78
CA ALA A 271 -7.81 -6.07 5.01
C ALA A 271 -8.12 -6.78 3.67
N LEU A 272 -9.38 -7.13 3.40
CA LEU A 272 -9.83 -7.52 2.07
C LEU A 272 -9.49 -6.46 1.02
N GLU A 273 -9.52 -5.18 1.38
CA GLU A 273 -9.25 -4.04 0.51
C GLU A 273 -7.79 -3.94 0.06
N LEU A 274 -6.88 -4.58 0.80
CA LEU A 274 -5.47 -4.68 0.41
C LEU A 274 -5.22 -5.68 -0.72
N ILE A 275 -6.23 -6.44 -1.16
CA ILE A 275 -6.13 -7.31 -2.34
C ILE A 275 -6.17 -6.42 -3.59
N VAL A 276 -5.01 -6.27 -4.22
CA VAL A 276 -4.80 -5.29 -5.30
C VAL A 276 -5.23 -5.83 -6.66
N PHE A 277 -5.04 -7.12 -6.92
CA PHE A 277 -5.41 -7.74 -8.20
C PHE A 277 -6.67 -8.59 -8.05
N ARG A 278 -7.80 -8.10 -8.58
CA ARG A 278 -9.13 -8.73 -8.50
C ARG A 278 -9.74 -9.07 -9.87
N GLU A 279 -9.19 -8.52 -10.96
CA GLU A 279 -9.78 -8.62 -12.30
C GLU A 279 -8.91 -9.44 -13.28
N PRO A 280 -9.51 -10.37 -14.04
CA PRO A 280 -8.85 -11.01 -15.18
C PRO A 280 -8.81 -10.06 -16.39
N GLY A 281 -7.64 -9.90 -17.03
CA GLY A 281 -7.52 -9.20 -18.31
C GLY A 281 -6.25 -8.36 -18.51
N GLN A 282 -5.46 -8.11 -17.44
CA GLN A 282 -4.21 -7.36 -17.55
C GLN A 282 -3.02 -8.28 -17.82
N THR A 283 -2.06 -7.81 -18.62
CA THR A 283 -0.84 -8.57 -18.92
C THR A 283 0.03 -8.67 -17.67
N LEU A 284 0.72 -9.80 -17.53
CA LEU A 284 1.57 -10.09 -16.37
C LEU A 284 2.72 -9.07 -16.20
N GLN A 285 3.11 -8.38 -17.28
CA GLN A 285 4.11 -7.31 -17.23
C GLN A 285 3.66 -6.11 -16.40
N ASN A 286 2.37 -5.79 -16.42
CA ASN A 286 1.86 -4.59 -15.75
C ASN A 286 1.45 -4.89 -14.30
N THR A 287 1.25 -6.17 -13.96
CA THR A 287 0.61 -6.57 -12.70
C THR A 287 1.46 -7.50 -11.83
N TRP A 288 2.69 -7.80 -12.24
CA TRP A 288 3.58 -8.70 -11.48
C TRP A 288 3.76 -8.27 -10.02
N HIS A 289 3.83 -6.96 -9.77
CA HIS A 289 3.99 -6.40 -8.43
C HIS A 289 2.70 -6.50 -7.62
N GLN A 290 1.54 -6.34 -8.24
CA GLN A 290 0.23 -6.53 -7.58
C GLN A 290 0.01 -8.01 -7.24
N ASN A 291 0.40 -8.91 -8.14
CA ASN A 291 0.41 -10.35 -7.88
C ASN A 291 1.33 -10.71 -6.71
N MET A 292 2.53 -10.10 -6.64
CA MET A 292 3.44 -10.26 -5.51
C MET A 292 2.78 -9.88 -4.18
N VAL A 293 2.09 -8.73 -4.13
CA VAL A 293 1.33 -8.30 -2.94
C VAL A 293 0.25 -9.30 -2.57
N ASN A 294 -0.54 -9.76 -3.55
CA ASN A 294 -1.56 -10.78 -3.32
C ASN A 294 -0.95 -12.11 -2.83
N TRP A 295 0.25 -12.48 -3.29
CA TRP A 295 0.94 -13.68 -2.80
C TRP A 295 1.36 -13.54 -1.33
N TYR A 296 1.76 -12.35 -0.87
CA TYR A 296 2.02 -12.11 0.54
C TYR A 296 0.78 -12.29 1.41
N TRP A 297 -0.38 -11.81 0.93
CA TRP A 297 -1.65 -12.01 1.62
C TRP A 297 -2.11 -13.47 1.57
N ALA A 298 -1.86 -14.16 0.47
CA ALA A 298 -2.14 -15.58 0.35
C ALA A 298 -1.32 -16.42 1.34
N LEU A 299 -0.01 -16.17 1.42
CA LEU A 299 0.88 -16.81 2.37
C LEU A 299 0.43 -16.55 3.82
N PHE A 300 0.01 -15.33 4.13
CA PHE A 300 -0.56 -15.00 5.45
C PHE A 300 -1.83 -15.80 5.76
N CYS A 301 -2.78 -15.89 4.82
CA CYS A 301 -4.01 -16.64 5.03
C CYS A 301 -3.76 -18.14 5.27
N LEU A 302 -2.77 -18.74 4.58
CA LEU A 302 -2.43 -20.15 4.73
C LEU A 302 -1.96 -20.53 6.14
N GLN A 303 -1.46 -19.57 6.94
CA GLN A 303 -1.10 -19.81 8.35
C GLN A 303 -2.29 -20.19 9.25
N TYR A 304 -3.52 -20.08 8.74
CA TYR A 304 -4.75 -20.46 9.43
C TYR A 304 -5.43 -21.68 8.81
N ASN A 305 -4.78 -22.35 7.85
CA ASN A 305 -5.36 -23.49 7.16
C ASN A 305 -5.47 -24.71 8.11
N GLN A 306 -6.70 -25.23 8.27
CA GLN A 306 -6.98 -26.49 8.95
C GLN A 306 -7.85 -27.41 8.07
N GLY A 307 -7.66 -27.34 6.75
CA GLY A 307 -8.35 -28.18 5.78
C GLY A 307 -9.22 -27.40 4.80
N ASN A 308 -9.85 -26.29 5.22
CA ASN A 308 -10.77 -25.56 4.34
C ASN A 308 -10.08 -24.86 3.16
N MET A 309 -8.77 -24.60 3.25
CA MET A 309 -8.01 -23.96 2.19
C MET A 309 -7.34 -24.96 1.23
N GLU A 310 -7.36 -26.27 1.53
CA GLU A 310 -6.70 -27.33 0.74
C GLU A 310 -7.17 -27.35 -0.72
N LYS A 311 -8.47 -27.13 -0.93
CA LYS A 311 -9.07 -27.07 -2.27
C LYS A 311 -8.45 -25.99 -3.18
N HIS A 312 -7.79 -24.98 -2.61
CA HIS A 312 -7.15 -23.91 -3.36
C HIS A 312 -5.67 -24.17 -3.65
N LYS A 313 -5.00 -25.05 -2.89
CA LYS A 313 -3.54 -25.24 -2.96
C LYS A 313 -3.07 -25.64 -4.36
N ARG A 314 -3.73 -26.62 -4.99
CA ARG A 314 -3.36 -27.11 -6.33
C ARG A 314 -3.37 -26.00 -7.38
N THR A 315 -4.42 -25.19 -7.42
CA THR A 315 -4.51 -24.07 -8.38
C THR A 315 -3.47 -23.01 -8.06
N MET A 316 -3.27 -22.69 -6.77
CA MET A 316 -2.26 -21.72 -6.34
C MET A 316 -0.84 -22.16 -6.71
N LEU A 317 -0.51 -23.43 -6.59
CA LEU A 317 0.79 -23.97 -6.98
C LEU A 317 1.07 -23.76 -8.47
N VAL A 318 0.07 -24.03 -9.32
CA VAL A 318 0.18 -23.79 -10.78
C VAL A 318 0.37 -22.31 -11.08
N ASP A 319 -0.40 -21.44 -10.43
CA ASP A 319 -0.33 -19.99 -10.66
C ASP A 319 0.98 -19.39 -10.13
N LEU A 320 1.48 -19.89 -9.00
CA LEU A 320 2.78 -19.51 -8.45
C LEU A 320 3.92 -19.97 -9.36
N ALA A 321 3.87 -21.20 -9.88
CA ALA A 321 4.84 -21.69 -10.85
C ALA A 321 4.88 -20.80 -12.11
N ARG A 322 3.71 -20.45 -12.67
CA ARG A 322 3.60 -19.51 -13.79
C ARG A 322 4.18 -18.13 -13.46
N TYR A 323 3.95 -17.64 -12.25
CA TYR A 323 4.51 -16.37 -11.79
C TYR A 323 6.04 -16.42 -11.73
N VAL A 324 6.63 -17.50 -11.22
CA VAL A 324 8.08 -17.70 -11.19
C VAL A 324 8.66 -17.86 -12.60
N ASP A 325 7.99 -18.64 -13.46
CA ASP A 325 8.38 -18.91 -14.85
C ASP A 325 8.31 -17.69 -15.76
N SER A 326 7.56 -16.67 -15.38
CA SER A 326 7.53 -15.39 -16.09
C SER A 326 8.91 -14.71 -16.16
N LYS A 327 9.85 -15.13 -15.30
CA LYS A 327 11.21 -14.60 -15.17
C LYS A 327 11.26 -13.10 -14.86
N VAL A 328 10.14 -12.47 -14.47
CA VAL A 328 10.12 -11.04 -14.14
C VAL A 328 11.05 -10.74 -12.97
N LEU A 329 10.99 -11.54 -11.91
CA LEU A 329 11.86 -11.36 -10.76
C LEU A 329 13.35 -11.50 -11.10
N THR A 330 13.71 -12.32 -12.10
CA THR A 330 15.11 -12.49 -12.54
C THR A 330 15.65 -11.30 -13.31
N ARG A 331 14.78 -10.41 -13.80
CA ARG A 331 15.17 -9.15 -14.48
C ARG A 331 15.41 -8.00 -13.50
N LEU A 332 15.01 -8.18 -12.23
CA LEU A 332 15.18 -7.20 -11.16
C LEU A 332 16.54 -7.38 -10.47
N THR A 333 16.83 -6.55 -9.46
CA THR A 333 18.11 -6.63 -8.74
C THR A 333 18.25 -7.96 -8.01
N LYS A 334 19.49 -8.47 -7.92
CA LYS A 334 19.77 -9.73 -7.22
C LYS A 334 19.35 -9.69 -5.74
N SER A 335 19.51 -8.53 -5.09
CA SER A 335 19.05 -8.29 -3.71
C SER A 335 17.55 -8.51 -3.58
N PHE A 336 16.77 -7.83 -4.43
CA PHE A 336 15.32 -7.94 -4.46
C PHE A 336 14.87 -9.37 -4.76
N TYR A 337 15.45 -10.00 -5.79
CA TYR A 337 15.15 -11.39 -6.15
C TYR A 337 15.36 -12.34 -4.96
N ASN A 338 16.53 -12.26 -4.31
CA ASN A 338 16.86 -13.13 -3.18
C ASN A 338 15.91 -12.90 -1.99
N PHE A 339 15.53 -11.65 -1.72
CA PHE A 339 14.56 -11.33 -0.68
C PHE A 339 13.21 -11.96 -0.97
N ILE A 340 12.66 -11.75 -2.17
CA ILE A 340 11.36 -12.32 -2.56
C ILE A 340 11.39 -13.86 -2.55
N GLN A 341 12.49 -14.49 -2.98
CA GLN A 341 12.63 -15.94 -2.89
C GLN A 341 12.55 -16.42 -1.44
N ARG A 342 13.32 -15.80 -0.54
CA ARG A 342 13.41 -16.20 0.87
C ARG A 342 12.12 -15.93 1.65
N ASP A 343 11.53 -14.75 1.48
CA ASP A 343 10.43 -14.28 2.35
C ASP A 343 9.04 -14.55 1.80
N LEU A 344 8.92 -14.90 0.50
CA LEU A 344 7.64 -15.14 -0.14
C LEU A 344 7.58 -16.46 -0.88
N ILE A 345 8.42 -16.66 -1.90
CA ILE A 345 8.25 -17.78 -2.85
C ILE A 345 8.52 -19.13 -2.18
N ILE A 346 9.66 -19.28 -1.49
CA ILE A 346 10.01 -20.54 -0.82
C ILE A 346 8.98 -20.88 0.27
N PRO A 347 8.65 -19.98 1.23
CA PRO A 347 7.63 -20.27 2.23
C PRO A 347 6.28 -20.64 1.62
N LEU A 348 5.85 -19.94 0.56
CA LEU A 348 4.59 -20.23 -0.10
C LEU A 348 4.61 -21.58 -0.83
N MET A 349 5.70 -21.94 -1.50
CA MET A 349 5.86 -23.27 -2.10
C MET A 349 5.78 -24.36 -1.04
N THR A 350 6.47 -24.20 0.09
CA THR A 350 6.44 -25.15 1.21
C THR A 350 5.01 -25.37 1.71
N GLU A 351 4.28 -24.30 2.02
CA GLU A 351 2.89 -24.37 2.48
C GLU A 351 1.93 -25.00 1.45
N LEU A 352 2.22 -24.85 0.15
CA LEU A 352 1.40 -25.40 -0.93
C LEU A 352 1.71 -26.87 -1.23
N GLU A 353 2.91 -27.34 -0.93
CA GLU A 353 3.35 -28.73 -1.12
C GLU A 353 3.08 -29.62 0.10
N GLU A 354 3.00 -29.04 1.31
CA GLU A 354 2.62 -29.75 2.53
C GLU A 354 1.18 -30.29 2.43
N LYS A 355 1.03 -31.60 2.73
CA LYS A 355 -0.20 -32.39 2.58
C LYS A 355 -1.10 -32.36 3.81
#